data_AF-A0A348YJK5-F1
#
_entry.id   AF-A0A348YJK5-F1
#
_cell.length_a   1.000
_cell.length_b   1.000
_cell.length_c   1.000
_cell.angle_alpha   90.00
_cell.angle_beta   90.00
_cell.angle_gamma   90.00
#
_symmetry.space_group_name_H-M   'P 1'
#
loop_
_entity.id
_entity.type
_entity.pdbx_description
1 polymer ?
#
loop_
_entity_poly.entity_id
_entity_poly.type
_entity_poly.pdbx_seq_one_letter_code
_entity_poly.pdbx_strand_id
1 'polypeptide(L)'
;MFGFHATKTISEKIDPLSVTTIDKLDWCLKYGAFPFNYFVFRIESDAIKTFGITKGSAVIAIRGEIPKNRDIYICIVNNRFVIRYIMLDDNIYLDSDDENDEIIYVKDVPDFEIVGRVAYKINYAPTSKIKITEVPRPASLV
;
A
#
# COMPACT_ATOMS: atom_id res chain seq x y z
N MET A 1 5.01 15.14 21.64
CA MET A 1 6.41 14.81 21.34
C MET A 1 6.42 14.26 19.92
N PHE A 2 6.86 15.03 18.92
CA PHE A 2 6.76 14.66 17.50
C PHE A 2 8.01 13.88 17.08
N GLY A 3 7.87 12.57 16.85
CA GLY A 3 8.94 11.72 16.32
C GLY A 3 9.04 11.86 14.81
N PHE A 4 10.10 12.49 14.32
CA PHE A 4 10.46 12.52 12.90
C PHE A 4 10.69 11.08 12.40
N HIS A 5 9.82 10.59 11.52
CA HIS A 5 10.01 9.30 10.84
C HIS A 5 10.86 9.53 9.58
N ALA A 6 12.08 8.99 9.57
CA ALA A 6 12.96 9.03 8.42
C ALA A 6 12.35 8.23 7.25
N THR A 7 11.87 8.94 6.23
CA THR A 7 11.39 8.30 5.00
C THR A 7 12.59 7.93 4.14
N LYS A 8 12.87 6.64 3.97
CA LYS A 8 13.92 6.17 3.05
C LYS A 8 13.43 6.35 1.60
N THR A 9 13.73 7.50 1.01
CA THR A 9 13.50 7.74 -0.42
C THR A 9 14.65 7.12 -1.21
N ILE A 10 14.36 6.10 -2.01
CA ILE A 10 15.30 5.58 -3.00
C ILE A 10 14.96 6.25 -4.32
N SER A 11 15.84 7.13 -4.82
CA SER A 11 15.69 7.72 -6.15
C SER A 11 16.75 7.12 -7.07
N GLU A 12 16.35 6.22 -7.95
CA GLU A 12 17.21 5.74 -9.03
C GLU A 12 16.79 6.41 -10.34
N LYS A 13 17.78 6.79 -11.14
CA LYS A 13 17.57 7.36 -12.47
C LYS A 13 17.39 6.18 -13.43
N ILE A 14 16.16 5.74 -13.61
CA ILE A 14 15.81 4.62 -14.46
C ILE A 14 15.51 5.15 -15.87
N ASP A 15 16.25 4.68 -16.88
CA ASP A 15 15.95 4.99 -18.27
C ASP A 15 14.67 4.22 -18.68
N PRO A 16 13.57 4.90 -19.07
CA PRO A 16 12.30 4.25 -19.37
C PRO A 16 12.36 3.28 -20.56
N LEU A 17 13.37 3.37 -21.43
CA LEU A 17 13.55 2.47 -22.58
C LEU A 17 14.50 1.29 -22.30
N SER A 18 15.23 1.29 -21.17
CA SER A 18 16.06 0.15 -20.75
C SER A 18 15.33 -0.82 -19.81
N VAL A 19 14.07 -0.52 -19.44
CA VAL A 19 13.21 -1.38 -18.61
C VAL A 19 12.64 -2.54 -19.42
N THR A 20 13.48 -3.31 -20.08
CA THR A 20 13.14 -4.69 -20.46
C THR A 20 13.43 -5.64 -19.31
N THR A 21 14.42 -5.30 -18.48
CA THR A 21 14.93 -6.19 -17.43
C THR A 21 15.62 -5.39 -16.32
N ILE A 22 14.95 -4.44 -15.67
CA ILE A 22 15.33 -4.18 -14.28
C ILE A 22 14.80 -5.38 -13.49
N ASP A 23 15.55 -6.47 -13.56
CA ASP A 23 15.83 -7.33 -12.43
C ASP A 23 14.64 -7.65 -11.52
N LYS A 24 13.59 -8.24 -12.10
CA LYS A 24 12.46 -8.84 -11.35
C LYS A 24 12.94 -9.75 -10.20
N LEU A 25 14.10 -10.39 -10.38
CA LEU A 25 14.74 -11.28 -9.42
C LEU A 25 15.54 -10.52 -8.34
N ASP A 26 16.28 -9.48 -8.73
CA ASP A 26 17.18 -8.75 -7.83
C ASP A 26 16.41 -7.80 -6.90
N TRP A 27 15.23 -7.32 -7.29
CA TRP A 27 14.31 -6.62 -6.38
C TRP A 27 13.80 -7.52 -5.26
N CYS A 28 13.41 -8.76 -5.59
CA CYS A 28 12.94 -9.73 -4.61
C CYS A 28 14.06 -10.12 -3.63
N LEU A 29 15.28 -10.29 -4.14
CA LEU A 29 16.47 -10.59 -3.34
C LEU A 29 16.92 -9.39 -2.46
N LYS A 30 16.88 -8.16 -2.99
CA LYS A 30 17.33 -6.93 -2.30
C LYS A 30 16.42 -6.53 -1.12
N TYR A 31 15.13 -6.84 -1.19
CA TYR A 31 14.16 -6.49 -0.14
C TYR A 31 13.62 -7.70 0.65
N GLY A 32 14.23 -8.89 0.49
CA GLY A 32 13.87 -10.09 1.25
C GLY A 32 12.47 -10.63 0.93
N ALA A 33 12.01 -10.42 -0.29
CA ALA A 33 10.69 -10.77 -0.79
C ALA A 33 10.72 -12.13 -1.52
N PHE A 34 9.86 -13.08 -1.13
CA PHE A 34 9.54 -14.19 -2.02
C PHE A 34 8.67 -13.64 -3.17
N PRO A 35 9.08 -13.77 -4.46
CA PRO A 35 8.39 -13.12 -5.59
C PRO A 35 6.92 -13.49 -5.70
N PHE A 36 6.53 -14.65 -5.17
CA PHE A 36 5.17 -15.18 -5.25
C PHE A 36 4.19 -14.53 -4.25
N ASN A 37 4.68 -13.80 -3.26
CA ASN A 37 3.85 -13.17 -2.23
C ASN A 37 3.58 -11.69 -2.50
N TYR A 38 4.16 -11.10 -3.56
CA TYR A 38 4.03 -9.69 -3.86
C TYR A 38 3.23 -9.50 -5.14
N PHE A 39 2.43 -8.45 -5.17
CA PHE A 39 1.66 -8.07 -6.35
C PHE A 39 1.53 -6.56 -6.43
N VAL A 40 1.28 -6.06 -7.64
CA VAL A 40 1.27 -4.63 -7.95
C VAL A 40 -0.11 -4.22 -8.44
N PHE A 41 -0.67 -3.16 -7.87
CA PHE A 41 -1.92 -2.53 -8.31
C PHE A 41 -1.65 -1.11 -8.79
N ARG A 42 -2.29 -0.71 -9.91
CA ARG A 42 -2.37 0.69 -10.33
C ARG A 42 -3.59 1.32 -9.65
N ILE A 43 -3.41 2.54 -9.16
CA ILE A 43 -4.42 3.27 -8.43
C ILE A 43 -5.20 4.17 -9.39
N GLU A 44 -6.52 3.98 -9.45
CA GLU A 44 -7.41 4.69 -10.38
C GLU A 44 -8.16 5.87 -9.73
N SER A 45 -8.14 5.96 -8.39
CA SER A 45 -8.76 7.04 -7.61
C SER A 45 -7.86 7.40 -6.42
N ASP A 46 -8.06 8.59 -5.84
CA ASP A 46 -7.39 8.89 -4.57
C ASP A 46 -7.89 7.92 -3.49
N ALA A 47 -6.96 7.26 -2.82
CA ALA A 47 -7.29 6.20 -1.87
C ALA A 47 -6.78 6.52 -0.47
N ILE A 48 -5.48 6.79 -0.34
CA ILE A 48 -4.83 7.10 0.93
C ILE A 48 -3.89 8.30 0.73
N LYS A 49 -4.44 9.51 0.89
CA LYS A 49 -3.78 10.80 0.67
C LYS A 49 -2.67 11.07 1.69
N THR A 50 -2.83 10.66 2.95
CA THR A 50 -1.86 10.81 4.04
C THR A 50 -0.51 10.21 3.65
N PHE A 51 -0.54 9.06 2.98
CA PHE A 51 0.66 8.41 2.46
C PHE A 51 0.94 8.72 0.99
N GLY A 52 0.20 9.65 0.38
CA GLY A 52 0.34 10.07 -1.02
C GLY A 52 0.20 8.90 -1.99
N ILE A 53 -0.76 8.01 -1.73
CA ILE A 53 -1.26 6.97 -2.62
C ILE A 53 -2.49 7.57 -3.33
N THR A 54 -2.24 8.17 -4.48
CA THR A 54 -3.22 8.95 -5.24
C THR A 54 -3.46 8.31 -6.60
N LYS A 55 -4.44 8.82 -7.34
CA LYS A 55 -4.66 8.40 -8.73
C LYS A 55 -3.36 8.46 -9.54
N GLY A 56 -3.07 7.39 -10.27
CA GLY A 56 -1.87 7.23 -11.09
C GLY A 56 -0.65 6.66 -10.36
N SER A 57 -0.67 6.56 -9.02
CA SER A 57 0.32 5.78 -8.29
C SER A 57 0.18 4.28 -8.62
N ALA A 58 1.24 3.52 -8.36
CA ALA A 58 1.13 2.08 -8.18
C ALA A 58 1.50 1.70 -6.75
N VAL A 59 0.95 0.61 -6.25
CA VAL A 59 1.27 0.07 -4.92
C VAL A 59 1.77 -1.35 -5.06
N ILE A 60 2.74 -1.70 -4.23
CA ILE A 60 3.21 -3.07 -4.07
C ILE A 60 2.66 -3.59 -2.75
N ALA A 61 1.90 -4.68 -2.81
CA ALA A 61 1.28 -5.29 -1.65
C ALA A 61 1.78 -6.72 -1.42
N ILE A 62 1.74 -7.15 -0.16
CA ILE A 62 2.23 -8.45 0.33
C ILE A 62 1.02 -9.31 0.73
N ARG A 63 0.90 -10.51 0.16
CA ARG A 63 -0.12 -11.51 0.49
C ARG A 63 0.21 -12.21 1.81
N GLY A 64 -0.85 -12.65 2.49
CA GLY A 64 -0.74 -13.60 3.61
C GLY A 64 -0.14 -13.03 4.89
N GLU A 65 0.12 -11.72 4.97
CA GLU A 65 0.47 -11.11 6.26
C GLU A 65 -0.76 -11.03 7.17
N ILE A 66 -0.55 -11.35 8.45
CA ILE A 66 -1.57 -11.17 9.48
C ILE A 66 -1.94 -9.68 9.57
N PRO A 67 -3.24 -9.33 9.54
CA PRO A 67 -3.68 -7.94 9.65
C PRO A 67 -3.16 -7.27 10.93
N LYS A 68 -2.71 -6.03 10.81
CA LYS A 68 -2.30 -5.19 11.96
C LYS A 68 -3.12 -3.92 11.99
N ASN A 69 -3.38 -3.45 13.21
CA ASN A 69 -4.18 -2.25 13.42
C ASN A 69 -3.52 -1.05 12.72
N ARG A 70 -4.33 -0.29 11.99
CA ARG A 70 -3.97 0.91 11.22
C ARG A 70 -3.01 0.69 10.04
N ASP A 71 -2.60 -0.55 9.74
CA ASP A 71 -1.87 -0.83 8.50
C ASP A 71 -2.82 -0.69 7.30
N ILE A 72 -2.26 -0.39 6.12
CA ILE A 72 -3.03 -0.21 4.88
C ILE A 72 -3.11 -1.53 4.13
N TYR A 73 -4.32 -1.90 3.72
CA TYR A 73 -4.59 -3.13 3.00
C TYR A 73 -5.38 -2.88 1.72
N ILE A 74 -5.17 -3.77 0.75
CA ILE A 74 -6.06 -3.97 -0.38
C ILE A 74 -7.06 -5.02 0.03
N CYS A 75 -8.34 -4.67 0.00
CA CYS A 75 -9.44 -5.53 0.39
C CYS A 75 -10.45 -5.67 -0.76
N ILE A 76 -11.23 -6.73 -0.73
CA ILE A 76 -12.46 -6.87 -1.52
C ILE A 76 -13.62 -6.53 -0.59
N VAL A 77 -14.49 -5.63 -1.05
CA VAL A 77 -15.72 -5.21 -0.36
C VAL A 77 -16.80 -5.06 -1.43
N ASN A 78 -17.94 -5.75 -1.28
CA ASN A 78 -19.02 -5.70 -2.25
C ASN A 78 -18.54 -5.97 -3.70
N ASN A 79 -17.69 -6.99 -3.87
CA ASN A 79 -17.04 -7.41 -5.10
C ASN A 79 -16.16 -6.33 -5.77
N ARG A 80 -15.66 -5.36 -5.00
CA ARG A 80 -14.78 -4.29 -5.49
C ARG A 80 -13.48 -4.24 -4.69
N PHE A 81 -12.37 -4.02 -5.39
CA PHE A 81 -11.10 -3.72 -4.74
C PHE A 81 -11.13 -2.33 -4.12
N VAL A 82 -10.79 -2.25 -2.84
CA VAL A 82 -10.66 -0.99 -2.10
C VAL A 82 -9.32 -0.97 -1.37
N ILE A 83 -8.79 0.22 -1.12
CA ILE A 83 -7.59 0.42 -0.29
C ILE A 83 -8.00 1.22 0.93
N ARG A 84 -7.79 0.66 2.11
CA ARG A 84 -8.25 1.21 3.38
C ARG A 84 -7.26 0.90 4.50
N TYR A 85 -7.35 1.65 5.59
CA TYR A 85 -6.78 1.22 6.86
C TYR A 85 -7.64 0.12 7.44
N ILE A 86 -7.01 -0.94 7.98
CA ILE A 86 -7.75 -1.92 8.80
C ILE A 86 -7.64 -1.49 10.26
N MET A 87 -8.79 -1.29 10.89
CA MET A 87 -8.89 -0.96 12.31
C MET A 87 -9.24 -2.24 13.07
N LEU A 88 -8.39 -2.59 14.03
CA LEU A 88 -8.54 -3.75 14.91
C LEU A 88 -8.73 -3.24 16.34
N ASP A 89 -9.98 -2.96 16.70
CA ASP A 89 -10.38 -2.65 18.08
C ASP A 89 -11.40 -3.68 18.57
N ASP A 90 -12.42 -3.28 19.34
CA ASP A 90 -13.53 -4.15 19.72
C ASP A 90 -14.31 -4.67 18.49
N ASN A 91 -14.23 -3.96 17.36
CA ASN A 91 -14.73 -4.38 16.06
C ASN A 91 -13.63 -4.32 15.00
N ILE A 92 -13.84 -5.04 13.90
CA ILE A 92 -12.99 -4.93 12.71
C ILE A 92 -13.73 -4.05 11.69
N TYR A 93 -13.12 -2.94 11.31
CA TYR A 93 -13.65 -2.05 10.28
C TYR A 93 -12.55 -1.46 9.39
N LEU A 94 -12.98 -0.93 8.26
CA LEU A 94 -12.13 -0.29 7.27
C LEU A 94 -12.35 1.22 7.34
N ASP A 95 -11.25 1.95 7.39
CA ASP A 95 -11.25 3.40 7.50
C ASP A 95 -10.45 4.05 6.34
N SER A 96 -10.68 5.34 6.10
CA SER A 96 -10.08 6.11 5.02
C SER A 96 -9.45 7.41 5.54
N ASP A 97 -8.71 8.12 4.67
CA ASP A 97 -8.22 9.47 5.00
C ASP A 97 -9.28 10.57 4.82
N ASP A 98 -10.39 10.27 4.15
CA ASP A 98 -11.45 11.23 3.90
C ASP A 98 -12.51 11.12 5.00
N GLU A 99 -12.65 12.19 5.78
CA GLU A 99 -13.60 12.27 6.91
C GLU A 99 -15.07 12.15 6.46
N ASN A 100 -15.35 12.33 5.16
CA ASN A 100 -16.68 12.16 4.59
C ASN A 100 -16.93 10.76 4.03
N ASP A 101 -15.90 9.90 3.99
CA ASP A 101 -16.04 8.52 3.53
C ASP A 101 -16.60 7.67 4.66
N GLU A 102 -17.48 6.73 4.33
CA GLU A 102 -18.15 5.92 5.33
C GLU A 102 -17.19 4.85 5.89
N ILE A 103 -17.24 4.68 7.22
CA ILE A 103 -16.60 3.54 7.88
C ILE A 103 -17.32 2.26 7.46
N ILE A 104 -16.56 1.26 7.03
CA ILE A 104 -17.10 -0.02 6.59
C ILE A 104 -16.80 -1.08 7.63
N TYR A 105 -17.83 -1.55 8.34
CA TYR A 105 -17.68 -2.64 9.29
C TYR A 105 -17.61 -3.98 8.58
N VAL A 106 -16.59 -4.78 8.88
CA VAL A 106 -16.37 -6.08 8.22
C VAL A 106 -17.53 -7.05 8.44
N LYS A 107 -18.16 -7.00 9.62
CA LYS A 107 -19.33 -7.84 9.95
C LYS A 107 -20.53 -7.63 9.01
N ASP A 108 -20.61 -6.44 8.39
CA ASP A 108 -21.72 -6.06 7.52
C ASP A 108 -21.40 -6.31 6.02
N VAL A 109 -20.21 -6.85 5.74
CA VAL A 109 -19.69 -7.13 4.39
C VAL A 109 -19.37 -8.64 4.29
N PRO A 110 -20.33 -9.47 3.84
CA PRO A 110 -20.17 -10.92 3.87
C PRO A 110 -19.11 -11.45 2.89
N ASP A 111 -18.74 -10.66 1.88
CA ASP A 111 -17.71 -10.97 0.89
C ASP A 111 -16.37 -10.30 1.19
N PHE A 112 -16.16 -9.84 2.42
CA PHE A 112 -14.92 -9.21 2.82
C PHE A 112 -13.74 -10.16 2.70
N GLU A 113 -12.73 -9.74 1.95
CA GLU A 113 -11.46 -10.46 1.82
C GLU A 113 -10.27 -9.50 1.89
N ILE A 114 -9.22 -9.88 2.61
CA ILE A 114 -7.95 -9.17 2.61
C ILE A 114 -7.05 -9.78 1.53
N VAL A 115 -6.73 -8.99 0.51
CA VAL A 115 -5.88 -9.42 -0.60
C VAL A 115 -4.41 -9.31 -0.22
N GLY A 116 -4.04 -8.24 0.47
CA GLY A 116 -2.67 -8.05 0.97
C GLY A 116 -2.40 -6.68 1.54
N ARG A 117 -1.32 -6.58 2.34
CA ARG A 117 -0.89 -5.33 2.95
C ARG A 117 -0.11 -4.48 1.95
N VAL A 118 -0.42 -3.20 1.84
CA VAL A 118 0.39 -2.26 1.06
C VAL A 118 1.72 -2.01 1.76
N ALA A 119 2.83 -2.36 1.11
CA ALA A 119 4.18 -2.22 1.64
C ALA A 119 4.95 -1.07 1.02
N TYR A 120 4.74 -0.83 -0.28
CA TYR A 120 5.42 0.22 -1.01
C TYR A 120 4.44 0.95 -1.90
N LYS A 121 4.73 2.22 -2.15
CA LYS A 121 4.13 2.99 -3.22
C LYS A 121 5.16 3.36 -4.27
N ILE A 122 4.69 3.49 -5.49
CA ILE A 122 5.45 3.90 -6.65
C ILE A 122 4.75 5.14 -7.21
N ASN A 123 5.46 6.26 -7.20
CA ASN A 123 4.98 7.49 -7.80
C ASN A 123 5.76 7.77 -9.09
N TYR A 124 5.02 8.00 -10.17
CA TYR A 124 5.58 8.40 -11.46
C TYR A 124 5.75 9.93 -11.46
N ALA A 125 7.00 10.39 -11.38
CA ALA A 125 7.29 11.82 -11.55
C ALA A 125 7.38 12.15 -13.05
N PRO A 126 7.01 13.37 -13.47
CA PRO A 126 7.16 13.83 -14.86
C PRO A 126 8.61 13.77 -15.39
N THR A 127 9.61 13.68 -14.50
CA THR A 127 11.03 13.78 -14.80
C THR A 127 11.72 12.43 -15.12
N SER A 128 10.97 11.46 -15.65
CA SER A 128 11.47 10.11 -16.01
C SER A 128 12.08 9.30 -14.85
N LYS A 129 11.89 9.72 -13.60
CA LYS A 129 12.37 8.99 -12.41
C LYS A 129 11.21 8.31 -11.71
N ILE A 130 11.34 7.01 -11.49
CA ILE A 130 10.42 6.23 -10.67
C ILE A 130 10.86 6.40 -9.21
N LYS A 131 9.96 6.88 -8.35
CA LYS A 131 10.19 6.96 -6.90
C LYS A 131 9.43 5.86 -6.20
N ILE A 132 10.16 4.94 -5.57
CA ILE A 132 9.59 3.90 -4.70
C ILE A 132 9.76 4.37 -3.26
N THR A 133 8.68 4.33 -2.48
CA THR A 133 8.67 4.74 -1.08
C THR A 133 8.02 3.65 -0.26
N GLU A 134 8.68 3.24 0.82
CA GLU A 134 8.08 2.35 1.81
C GLU A 134 6.90 3.04 2.47
N VAL A 135 5.80 2.31 2.60
CA VAL A 135 4.64 2.76 3.36
C VAL A 135 4.91 2.37 4.81
N PRO A 136 5.17 3.34 5.70
CA PRO A 136 5.53 3.04 7.07
C PRO A 136 4.34 2.40 7.76
N ARG A 137 4.63 1.44 8.64
CA ARG A 137 3.64 0.96 9.59
C ARG A 137 3.42 2.08 10.61
N PRO A 138 2.17 2.50 10.87
CA PRO A 138 1.92 3.39 11.99
C PRO A 138 2.49 2.74 13.24
N ALA A 139 3.26 3.49 14.03
CA ALA A 139 3.74 2.99 15.30
C ALA A 139 2.52 2.53 16.11
N SER A 140 2.54 1.28 16.55
CA SER A 140 1.56 0.80 17.53
C SER A 140 1.60 1.79 18.69
N LEU A 141 0.51 2.53 18.90
CA LEU A 141 0.32 3.22 20.16
C LEU A 141 0.11 2.10 21.18
N VAL A 142 1.20 1.71 21.84
CA VAL A 142 1.18 0.90 23.07
C VAL A 142 0.73 1.81 24.20
#